data_AF-A0A3L7WR64-F1
#
_entry.id   AF-A0A3L7WR64-F1
#
_cell.length_a   1.000
_cell.length_b   1.000
_cell.length_c   1.000
_cell.angle_alpha   90.00
_cell.angle_beta   90.00
_cell.angle_gamma   90.00
#
_symmetry.space_group_name_H-M   'P 1'
#
loop_
_entity.id
_entity.type
_entity.pdbx_description
1 polymer ?
#
loop_
_entity_poly.entity_id
_entity_poly.type
_entity_poly.pdbx_seq_one_letter_code
_entity_poly.pdbx_strand_id
1 'polypeptide(L)'
;MPVRYSPRVLMIVHEPWIVPGTQRLHQYMGWNDPYALAQQYIADIRLASHGLVEYRIVTALDAPWFPAKVDGFRYTSESFVRQWAARAMHQPDGVDYDGRVAQFDLLGRLARDEFDEVWVFSFPYAGEYESRMIGPSAYWCNAPPLVRPDASRNFVMMGFNYERDVGCMLENFGHRVESMMMHAYAHRGDVPNLWQEFSRYDQTSPGAAACGNVHYAP
;
A
#
# COMPACT_ATOMS: atom_id res chain seq x y z
N MET A 1 -4.27 -21.45 22.74
CA MET A 1 -4.65 -20.05 22.46
C MET A 1 -4.65 -19.88 20.95
N PRO A 2 -5.62 -19.20 20.32
CA PRO A 2 -5.56 -18.97 18.88
C PRO A 2 -4.29 -18.18 18.54
N VAL A 3 -3.65 -18.53 17.42
CA VAL A 3 -2.45 -17.85 16.93
C VAL A 3 -2.85 -16.41 16.60
N ARG A 4 -2.20 -15.43 17.23
CA ARG A 4 -2.31 -14.02 16.86
C ARG A 4 -1.17 -13.66 15.92
N TYR A 5 -1.51 -13.01 14.82
CA TYR A 5 -0.54 -12.46 13.88
C TYR A 5 -0.38 -10.97 14.19
N SER A 6 0.86 -10.54 14.43
CA SER A 6 1.13 -9.14 14.75
C SER A 6 2.20 -8.55 13.84
N PRO A 7 1.88 -8.31 12.55
CA PRO A 7 2.84 -7.80 11.58
C PRO A 7 3.42 -6.45 12.01
N ARG A 8 4.74 -6.31 11.87
CA ARG A 8 5.48 -5.09 12.19
C ARG A 8 5.58 -4.21 10.97
N VAL A 9 5.19 -2.95 11.09
CA VAL A 9 5.13 -2.00 10.00
C VAL A 9 6.22 -0.96 10.14
N LEU A 10 6.98 -0.79 9.06
CA LEU A 10 7.73 0.43 8.80
C LEU A 10 6.83 1.40 8.05
N MET A 11 6.40 2.47 8.71
CA MET A 11 5.57 3.52 8.13
C MET A 11 6.46 4.66 7.63
N ILE A 12 6.23 5.09 6.39
CA ILE A 12 6.91 6.21 5.75
C ILE A 12 5.83 7.22 5.37
N VAL A 13 5.98 8.46 5.81
CA VAL A 13 4.98 9.51 5.59
C VAL A 13 5.57 10.59 4.71
N HIS A 14 5.25 10.55 3.41
CA HIS A 14 5.56 11.62 2.47
C HIS A 14 4.57 12.78 2.65
N GLU A 15 4.91 13.65 3.59
CA GLU A 15 4.11 14.82 3.96
C GLU A 15 4.92 16.10 3.80
N PRO A 16 5.01 16.64 2.57
CA PRO A 16 5.81 17.82 2.29
C PRO A 16 5.35 19.04 3.09
N TRP A 17 6.30 19.93 3.38
CA TRP A 17 5.98 21.26 3.89
C TRP A 17 5.39 22.14 2.79
N ILE A 18 4.29 22.83 3.05
CA ILE A 18 3.85 23.98 2.23
C ILE A 18 4.57 25.24 2.69
N VAL A 19 4.59 25.45 4.00
CA VAL A 19 5.43 26.45 4.67
C VAL A 19 6.35 25.69 5.63
N PRO A 20 7.68 25.70 5.42
CA PRO A 20 8.62 24.96 6.28
C PRO A 20 8.43 25.25 7.76
N GLY A 21 8.23 24.19 8.55
CA GLY A 21 8.08 24.28 10.01
C GLY A 21 6.72 24.75 10.52
N THR A 22 5.82 25.17 9.63
CA THR A 22 4.53 25.78 10.03
C THR A 22 3.33 24.98 9.54
N GLN A 23 3.32 24.54 8.28
CA GLN A 23 2.13 23.94 7.69
C GLN A 23 2.49 22.79 6.74
N ARG A 24 1.95 21.63 7.04
CA ARG A 24 2.05 20.41 6.23
C ARG A 24 1.04 20.42 5.08
N LEU A 25 1.32 19.63 4.05
CA LEU A 25 0.45 19.52 2.88
C LEU A 25 -0.98 19.11 3.22
N HIS A 26 -1.20 18.11 4.07
CA HIS A 26 -2.56 17.69 4.42
C HIS A 26 -3.34 18.81 5.13
N GLN A 27 -2.68 19.57 6.01
CA GLN A 27 -3.29 20.69 6.72
C GLN A 27 -3.67 21.82 5.76
N TYR A 28 -2.80 22.13 4.80
CA TYR A 28 -3.06 23.16 3.78
C TYR A 28 -4.23 22.76 2.88
N MET A 29 -4.31 21.49 2.50
CA MET A 29 -5.34 20.98 1.59
C MET A 29 -6.64 20.57 2.28
N GLY A 30 -6.67 20.49 3.61
CA GLY A 30 -7.82 19.96 4.35
C GLY A 30 -8.02 18.45 4.17
N TRP A 31 -6.93 17.71 3.98
CA TRP A 31 -6.93 16.24 3.85
C TRP A 31 -6.75 15.55 5.20
N ASN A 32 -6.85 14.22 5.20
CA ASN A 32 -6.76 13.42 6.41
C ASN A 32 -5.33 13.40 6.97
N ASP A 33 -5.22 13.27 8.29
CA ASP A 33 -3.94 13.01 8.96
C ASP A 33 -3.50 11.56 8.69
N PRO A 34 -2.33 11.32 8.07
CA PRO A 34 -1.79 9.99 7.82
C PRO A 34 -1.70 9.09 9.07
N TYR A 35 -1.36 9.66 10.22
CA TYR A 35 -1.23 8.90 11.46
C TYR A 35 -2.60 8.49 12.00
N ALA A 36 -3.60 9.37 11.91
CA ALA A 36 -4.97 9.04 12.28
C ALA A 36 -5.54 7.93 11.37
N LEU A 37 -5.33 8.04 10.06
CA LEU A 37 -5.70 7.00 9.08
C LEU A 37 -5.04 5.65 9.41
N ALA A 38 -3.74 5.66 9.73
CA ALA A 38 -3.03 4.43 10.07
C ALA A 38 -3.62 3.75 11.32
N GLN A 39 -3.99 4.52 12.36
CA GLN A 39 -4.65 3.96 13.54
C GLN A 39 -6.04 3.41 13.24
N GLN A 40 -6.83 4.12 12.41
CA GLN A 40 -8.15 3.64 12.00
C GLN A 40 -8.04 2.33 11.22
N TYR A 41 -7.10 2.26 10.27
CA TYR A 41 -6.84 1.06 9.49
C TYR A 41 -6.43 -0.14 10.37
N ILE A 42 -5.56 0.07 11.36
CA ILE A 42 -5.19 -0.97 12.34
C ILE A 42 -6.42 -1.46 13.10
N ALA A 43 -7.28 -0.55 13.56
CA ALA A 43 -8.49 -0.88 14.30
C ALA A 43 -9.49 -1.68 13.44
N ASP A 44 -9.67 -1.27 12.19
CA ASP A 44 -10.60 -1.92 11.26
C ASP A 44 -10.14 -3.33 10.89
N ILE A 45 -8.84 -3.53 10.61
CA ILE A 45 -8.29 -4.88 10.37
C ILE A 45 -8.42 -5.77 11.62
N ARG A 46 -8.17 -5.21 12.81
CA ARG A 46 -8.34 -5.95 14.06
C ARG A 46 -9.80 -6.37 14.27
N LEU A 47 -10.74 -5.47 14.00
CA LEU A 47 -12.18 -5.74 14.11
C LEU A 47 -12.62 -6.81 13.10
N ALA A 48 -12.29 -6.63 11.82
CA ALA A 48 -12.65 -7.54 10.74
C ALA A 48 -12.05 -8.95 10.93
N SER A 49 -10.88 -9.05 11.55
CA SER A 49 -10.23 -10.32 11.86
C SER A 49 -10.62 -10.92 13.22
N HIS A 50 -11.59 -10.35 13.94
CA HIS A 50 -11.97 -10.75 15.31
C HIS A 50 -10.76 -10.82 16.28
N GLY A 51 -9.78 -9.93 16.09
CA GLY A 51 -8.56 -9.86 16.88
C GLY A 51 -7.48 -10.87 16.52
N LEU A 52 -7.59 -11.57 15.39
CA LEU A 52 -6.54 -12.48 14.90
C LEU A 52 -5.35 -11.74 14.31
N VAL A 53 -5.57 -10.56 13.71
CA VAL A 53 -4.52 -9.71 13.14
C VAL A 53 -4.45 -8.40 13.90
N GLU A 54 -3.25 -8.05 14.37
CA GLU A 54 -2.98 -6.80 15.09
C GLU A 54 -1.68 -6.18 14.59
N TYR A 55 -1.80 -5.29 13.60
CA TYR A 55 -0.68 -4.52 13.07
C TYR A 55 -0.02 -3.67 14.16
N ARG A 56 1.31 -3.58 14.10
CA ARG A 56 2.12 -2.73 14.99
C ARG A 56 3.05 -1.86 14.16
N ILE A 57 2.85 -0.54 14.19
CA ILE A 57 3.83 0.39 13.64
C ILE A 57 5.03 0.40 14.57
N VAL A 58 6.12 -0.24 14.14
CA VAL A 58 7.36 -0.35 14.93
C VAL A 58 8.33 0.79 14.64
N THR A 59 8.18 1.43 13.49
CA THR A 59 8.95 2.62 13.10
C THR A 59 8.07 3.48 12.22
N ALA A 60 8.03 4.79 12.50
CA ALA A 60 7.44 5.79 11.62
C ALA A 60 8.53 6.79 11.21
N LEU A 61 8.64 7.03 9.90
CA LEU A 61 9.61 7.94 9.31
C LEU A 61 8.86 9.08 8.63
N ASP A 62 9.02 10.30 9.14
CA ASP A 62 8.53 11.49 8.45
C ASP A 62 9.49 11.84 7.31
N ALA A 63 8.96 11.84 6.09
CA ALA A 63 9.66 12.23 4.88
C ALA A 63 9.07 13.56 4.38
N PRO A 64 9.46 14.71 4.96
CA PRO A 64 8.87 16.04 4.74
C PRO A 64 9.14 16.64 3.34
N TRP A 65 9.23 15.83 2.30
CA TRP A 65 9.59 16.21 0.94
C TRP A 65 8.76 15.43 -0.09
N PHE A 66 8.67 15.99 -1.29
CA PHE A 66 8.10 15.31 -2.44
C PHE A 66 9.07 14.22 -2.96
N PRO A 67 8.63 12.95 -3.09
CA PRO A 67 9.47 11.89 -3.65
C PRO A 67 9.80 12.14 -5.13
N ALA A 68 10.87 11.51 -5.62
CA ALA A 68 11.16 11.51 -7.05
C ALA A 68 10.19 10.60 -7.80
N LYS A 69 9.78 11.05 -8.98
CA LYS A 69 9.13 10.21 -9.98
C LYS A 69 10.16 9.40 -10.77
N VAL A 70 9.68 8.43 -11.53
CA VAL A 70 10.50 7.51 -12.33
C VAL A 70 11.42 8.21 -13.34
N ASP A 71 11.10 9.45 -13.74
CA ASP A 71 11.89 10.28 -14.64
C ASP A 71 12.78 11.30 -13.90
N GLY A 72 12.84 11.21 -12.56
CA GLY A 72 13.58 12.12 -11.70
C GLY A 72 12.84 13.42 -11.38
N PHE A 73 11.64 13.67 -11.93
CA PHE A 73 10.85 14.85 -11.58
C PHE A 73 10.50 14.84 -10.09
N ARG A 74 10.58 16.01 -9.46
CA ARG A 74 10.16 16.25 -8.08
C ARG A 74 9.28 17.49 -8.05
N TYR A 75 8.11 17.35 -7.44
CA TYR A 75 7.31 18.52 -7.12
C TYR A 75 8.03 19.41 -6.12
N THR A 76 7.74 20.71 -6.21
CA THR A 76 7.92 21.66 -5.11
C THR A 76 6.53 21.96 -4.56
N SER A 77 6.45 22.58 -3.39
CA SER A 77 5.17 22.99 -2.80
C SER A 77 4.39 23.90 -3.75
N GLU A 78 5.07 24.84 -4.40
CA GLU A 78 4.48 25.73 -5.41
C GLU A 78 4.01 24.96 -6.64
N SER A 79 4.87 24.10 -7.21
CA SER A 79 4.51 23.39 -8.43
C SER A 79 3.40 22.38 -8.22
N PHE A 80 3.35 21.73 -7.05
CA PHE A 80 2.27 20.81 -6.69
C PHE A 80 0.93 21.54 -6.55
N VAL A 81 0.87 22.58 -5.70
CA VAL A 81 -0.37 23.34 -5.47
C VAL A 81 -0.92 23.94 -6.77
N ARG A 82 -0.04 24.51 -7.60
CA ARG A 82 -0.41 25.07 -8.90
C ARG A 82 -0.97 24.00 -9.85
N GLN A 83 -0.29 22.86 -9.99
CA GLN A 83 -0.71 21.79 -10.90
C GLN A 83 -1.98 21.10 -10.42
N TRP A 84 -2.14 20.92 -9.11
CA TRP A 84 -3.35 20.37 -8.50
C TRP A 84 -4.56 21.26 -8.81
N ALA A 85 -4.44 22.57 -8.58
CA ALA A 85 -5.49 23.54 -8.88
C ALA A 85 -5.84 23.56 -10.39
N ALA A 86 -4.83 23.40 -11.26
CA ALA A 86 -5.02 23.36 -12.70
C ALA A 86 -5.47 21.99 -13.25
N ARG A 87 -5.51 20.94 -12.42
CA ARG A 87 -5.71 19.53 -12.83
C ARG A 87 -4.74 19.09 -13.93
N ALA A 88 -3.49 19.55 -13.87
CA ALA A 88 -2.46 19.33 -14.86
C ALA A 88 -1.21 18.75 -14.19
N MET A 89 -1.34 17.56 -13.62
CA MET A 89 -0.28 16.88 -12.88
C MET A 89 0.76 16.29 -13.83
N HIS A 90 2.00 16.17 -13.34
CA HIS A 90 3.13 15.66 -14.11
C HIS A 90 2.90 14.22 -14.63
N GLN A 91 3.43 13.94 -15.81
CA GLN A 91 3.48 12.61 -16.40
C GLN A 91 4.91 12.31 -16.90
N PRO A 92 5.42 11.07 -16.73
CA PRO A 92 4.76 9.92 -16.11
C PRO A 92 4.56 10.09 -14.59
N ASP A 93 3.43 9.60 -14.06
CA ASP A 93 3.10 9.77 -12.64
C ASP A 93 3.86 8.84 -11.69
N GLY A 94 4.38 7.70 -12.16
CA GLY A 94 4.98 6.68 -11.30
C GLY A 94 6.11 7.20 -10.40
N VAL A 95 6.16 6.71 -9.15
CA VAL A 95 7.24 7.02 -8.21
C VAL A 95 8.48 6.15 -8.47
N ASP A 96 9.67 6.67 -8.20
CA ASP A 96 10.92 5.90 -8.27
C ASP A 96 11.04 4.92 -7.07
N TYR A 97 10.54 3.70 -7.27
CA TYR A 97 10.59 2.64 -6.26
C TYR A 97 12.01 2.18 -5.93
N ASP A 98 12.90 2.09 -6.92
CA ASP A 98 14.28 1.66 -6.68
C ASP A 98 15.05 2.71 -5.87
N GLY A 99 14.89 3.98 -6.23
CA GLY A 99 15.40 5.10 -5.46
C GLY A 99 14.85 5.13 -4.03
N ARG A 100 13.55 4.82 -3.84
CA ARG A 100 12.95 4.71 -2.50
C ARG A 100 13.55 3.57 -1.68
N VAL A 101 13.69 2.38 -2.27
CA VAL A 101 14.26 1.21 -1.58
C VAL A 101 15.64 1.55 -1.04
N ALA A 102 16.46 2.26 -1.83
CA ALA A 102 17.76 2.75 -1.39
C ALA A 102 17.64 3.88 -0.34
N GLN A 103 16.78 4.87 -0.58
CA GLN A 103 16.63 6.06 0.28
C GLN A 103 16.31 5.72 1.75
N PHE A 104 15.52 4.67 1.97
CA PHE A 104 15.09 4.27 3.32
C PHE A 104 15.81 3.03 3.87
N ASP A 105 16.85 2.53 3.18
CA ASP A 105 17.56 1.29 3.51
C ASP A 105 16.60 0.10 3.69
N LEU A 106 15.60 -0.04 2.82
CA LEU A 106 14.53 -1.04 3.05
C LEU A 106 15.09 -2.47 3.07
N LEU A 107 16.06 -2.78 2.22
CA LEU A 107 16.64 -4.12 2.19
C LEU A 107 17.56 -4.38 3.40
N GLY A 108 18.36 -3.39 3.82
CA GLY A 108 19.18 -3.52 5.02
C GLY A 108 18.34 -3.68 6.28
N ARG A 109 17.28 -2.89 6.41
CA ARG A 109 16.29 -3.01 7.50
C ARG A 109 15.56 -4.35 7.49
N LEU A 110 15.20 -4.85 6.31
CA LEU A 110 14.61 -6.18 6.16
C LEU A 110 15.61 -7.29 6.56
N ALA A 111 16.88 -7.16 6.20
CA ALA A 111 17.94 -8.11 6.58
C ALA A 111 18.22 -8.10 8.10
N ARG A 112 18.02 -6.96 8.75
CA ARG A 112 18.08 -6.81 10.22
C ARG A 112 16.76 -7.17 10.93
N ASP A 113 15.78 -7.68 10.17
CA ASP A 113 14.45 -8.07 10.65
C ASP A 113 13.74 -6.94 11.41
N GLU A 114 13.81 -5.71 10.92
CA GLU A 114 13.19 -4.54 11.57
C GLU A 114 11.69 -4.40 11.29
N PHE A 115 11.19 -4.97 10.19
CA PHE A 115 9.78 -4.87 9.77
C PHE A 115 9.35 -6.12 8.97
N ASP A 116 8.03 -6.26 8.81
CA ASP A 116 7.39 -7.30 8.00
C ASP A 116 6.66 -6.73 6.77
N GLU A 117 6.19 -5.48 6.87
CA GLU A 117 5.47 -4.75 5.85
C GLU A 117 5.89 -3.26 5.85
N VAL A 118 5.80 -2.60 4.70
CA VAL A 118 6.03 -1.14 4.58
C VAL A 118 4.72 -0.45 4.23
N TRP A 119 4.35 0.60 4.96
CA TRP A 119 3.25 1.50 4.60
C TRP A 119 3.81 2.83 4.15
N VAL A 120 3.43 3.28 2.96
CA VAL A 120 3.79 4.60 2.44
C VAL A 120 2.53 5.44 2.37
N PHE A 121 2.48 6.51 3.16
CA PHE A 121 1.44 7.51 3.08
C PHE A 121 1.91 8.66 2.20
N SER A 122 1.13 9.01 1.18
CA SER A 122 1.48 10.06 0.24
C SER A 122 0.26 10.87 -0.19
N PHE A 123 0.51 12.01 -0.79
CA PHE A 123 -0.51 12.85 -1.42
C PHE A 123 -0.95 12.25 -2.78
N PRO A 124 -2.08 12.71 -3.36
CA PRO A 124 -2.50 12.34 -4.72
C PRO A 124 -1.40 12.62 -5.75
N TYR A 125 -1.23 11.76 -6.75
CA TYR A 125 -0.17 11.90 -7.76
C TYR A 125 1.25 11.90 -7.19
N ALA A 126 1.48 11.21 -6.07
CA ALA A 126 2.84 10.83 -5.67
C ALA A 126 3.40 9.71 -6.56
N GLY A 127 2.53 8.88 -7.15
CA GLY A 127 2.89 7.79 -8.06
C GLY A 127 2.90 6.40 -7.44
N GLU A 128 2.19 6.21 -6.32
CA GLU A 128 2.10 4.93 -5.61
C GLU A 128 1.25 3.91 -6.37
N TYR A 129 1.58 2.63 -6.17
CA TYR A 129 0.65 1.53 -6.37
C TYR A 129 0.00 1.24 -5.02
N GLU A 130 -1.23 0.72 -5.05
CA GLU A 130 -1.99 0.36 -3.85
C GLU A 130 -1.27 -0.72 -3.02
N SER A 131 -0.71 -1.70 -3.70
CA SER A 131 0.24 -2.66 -3.15
C SER A 131 1.30 -3.00 -4.18
N ARG A 132 2.51 -3.35 -3.73
CA ARG A 132 3.56 -3.91 -4.58
C ARG A 132 4.40 -4.88 -3.77
N MET A 133 4.64 -6.07 -4.33
CA MET A 133 5.57 -7.04 -3.73
C MET A 133 7.00 -6.74 -4.16
N ILE A 134 7.92 -6.79 -3.20
CA ILE A 134 9.34 -6.54 -3.37
C ILE A 134 10.11 -7.71 -2.77
N GLY A 135 11.10 -8.26 -3.48
CA GLY A 135 11.95 -9.34 -2.97
C GLY A 135 12.49 -10.30 -4.02
N PRO A 136 13.21 -11.37 -3.62
CA PRO A 136 13.93 -12.26 -4.53
C PRO A 136 13.00 -13.09 -5.42
N SER A 137 11.76 -13.33 -4.99
CA SER A 137 10.75 -14.09 -5.73
C SER A 137 9.41 -13.34 -5.79
N ALA A 138 9.48 -12.00 -5.87
CA ALA A 138 8.30 -11.16 -5.93
C ALA A 138 7.41 -11.52 -7.12
N TYR A 139 6.10 -11.54 -6.89
CA TYR A 139 5.07 -11.80 -7.89
C TYR A 139 4.03 -10.66 -7.90
N TRP A 140 3.10 -10.71 -8.86
CA TRP A 140 2.04 -9.70 -8.98
C TRP A 140 1.27 -9.54 -7.67
N CYS A 141 1.21 -8.31 -7.17
CA CYS A 141 0.51 -8.00 -5.93
C CYS A 141 -0.19 -6.66 -6.11
N ASN A 142 -1.26 -6.65 -6.90
CA ASN A 142 -1.93 -5.46 -7.46
C ASN A 142 -1.01 -4.45 -8.19
N ALA A 143 0.19 -4.90 -8.58
CA ALA A 143 1.17 -4.14 -9.34
C ALA A 143 2.21 -5.09 -9.92
N PRO A 144 2.96 -4.67 -10.97
CA PRO A 144 4.15 -5.38 -11.39
C PRO A 144 5.09 -5.63 -10.20
N PRO A 145 5.72 -6.82 -10.07
CA PRO A 145 6.66 -7.07 -8.98
C PRO A 145 7.90 -6.18 -9.07
N LEU A 146 8.55 -5.90 -7.94
CA LEU A 146 9.93 -5.39 -7.92
C LEU A 146 10.86 -6.52 -7.47
N VAL A 147 11.48 -7.19 -8.44
CA VAL A 147 12.39 -8.31 -8.16
C VAL A 147 13.72 -7.76 -7.62
N ARG A 148 14.07 -8.18 -6.41
CA ARG A 148 15.29 -7.80 -5.68
C ARG A 148 16.03 -9.07 -5.23
N PRO A 149 16.93 -9.63 -6.05
CA PRO A 149 17.69 -10.83 -5.69
C PRO A 149 18.57 -10.64 -4.45
N ASP A 150 18.90 -9.39 -4.13
CA ASP A 150 19.67 -8.95 -2.96
C ASP A 150 18.84 -8.82 -1.67
N ALA A 151 17.51 -8.97 -1.73
CA ALA A 151 16.64 -8.92 -0.56
C ALA A 151 16.62 -10.27 0.17
N SER A 152 16.62 -10.23 1.51
CA SER A 152 16.61 -11.44 2.35
C SER A 152 15.30 -12.25 2.27
N ARG A 153 14.19 -11.60 1.94
CA ARG A 153 12.87 -12.21 1.74
C ARG A 153 11.94 -11.28 0.94
N ASN A 154 10.77 -11.78 0.56
CA ASN A 154 9.71 -10.94 0.03
C ASN A 154 9.04 -10.13 1.16
N PHE A 155 8.62 -8.91 0.85
CA PHE A 155 7.73 -8.09 1.65
C PHE A 155 6.77 -7.31 0.73
N VAL A 156 5.69 -6.76 1.31
CA VAL A 156 4.77 -5.88 0.58
C VAL A 156 4.95 -4.44 1.03
N MET A 157 4.96 -3.54 0.06
CA MET A 157 4.81 -2.11 0.25
C MET A 157 3.37 -1.73 -0.10
N MET A 158 2.64 -1.15 0.85
CA MET A 158 1.30 -0.58 0.65
C MET A 158 1.43 0.91 0.38
N GLY A 159 0.74 1.41 -0.64
CA GLY A 159 0.61 2.84 -0.92
C GLY A 159 -0.74 3.36 -0.48
N PHE A 160 -0.76 4.39 0.36
CA PHE A 160 -1.99 4.99 0.89
C PHE A 160 -2.02 6.50 0.58
N ASN A 161 -3.10 6.93 -0.07
CA ASN A 161 -3.34 8.34 -0.39
C ASN A 161 -4.12 9.01 0.76
N TYR A 162 -3.51 9.97 1.46
CA TYR A 162 -4.17 10.65 2.59
C TYR A 162 -5.21 11.72 2.20
N GLU A 163 -5.42 11.97 0.90
CA GLU A 163 -6.63 12.65 0.40
C GLU A 163 -7.88 11.75 0.49
N ARG A 164 -7.69 10.43 0.56
CA ARG A 164 -8.75 9.43 0.71
C ARG A 164 -8.89 8.99 2.16
N ASP A 165 -9.99 8.32 2.46
CA ASP A 165 -10.27 7.77 3.80
C ASP A 165 -9.80 6.31 3.93
N VAL A 166 -10.05 5.72 5.11
CA VAL A 166 -9.68 4.34 5.42
C VAL A 166 -10.35 3.31 4.51
N GLY A 167 -11.50 3.62 3.91
CA GLY A 167 -12.21 2.71 3.00
C GLY A 167 -11.34 2.35 1.80
N CYS A 168 -10.68 3.32 1.19
CA CYS A 168 -9.72 3.07 0.12
C CYS A 168 -8.49 2.28 0.61
N MET A 169 -8.05 2.45 1.87
CA MET A 169 -6.95 1.64 2.41
C MET A 169 -7.35 0.16 2.57
N LEU A 170 -8.60 -0.10 2.96
CA LEU A 170 -9.15 -1.46 3.06
C LEU A 170 -9.36 -2.09 1.67
N GLU A 171 -9.73 -1.29 0.67
CA GLU A 171 -9.79 -1.72 -0.74
C GLU A 171 -8.40 -2.18 -1.24
N ASN A 172 -7.35 -1.38 -0.98
CA ASN A 172 -5.96 -1.75 -1.29
C ASN A 172 -5.55 -3.08 -0.63
N PHE A 173 -5.94 -3.29 0.64
CA PHE A 173 -5.71 -4.55 1.35
C PHE A 173 -6.45 -5.72 0.69
N GLY A 174 -7.70 -5.51 0.27
CA GLY A 174 -8.49 -6.48 -0.48
C GLY A 174 -7.78 -6.94 -1.74
N HIS A 175 -7.35 -6.02 -2.60
CA HIS A 175 -6.60 -6.34 -3.81
C HIS A 175 -5.31 -7.11 -3.57
N ARG A 176 -4.59 -6.76 -2.50
CA ARG A 176 -3.41 -7.53 -2.08
C ARG A 176 -3.77 -8.96 -1.73
N VAL A 177 -4.80 -9.15 -0.90
CA VAL A 177 -5.25 -10.49 -0.48
C VAL A 177 -5.67 -11.31 -1.70
N GLU A 178 -6.44 -10.72 -2.61
CA GLU A 178 -6.85 -11.38 -3.85
C GLU A 178 -5.65 -11.83 -4.69
N SER A 179 -4.65 -10.96 -4.85
CA SER A 179 -3.43 -11.28 -5.58
C SER A 179 -2.65 -12.44 -4.93
N MET A 180 -2.52 -12.44 -3.60
CA MET A 180 -1.84 -13.50 -2.85
C MET A 180 -2.60 -14.82 -2.91
N MET A 181 -3.93 -14.78 -2.81
CA MET A 181 -4.77 -15.98 -2.89
C MET A 181 -4.78 -16.56 -4.30
N MET A 182 -4.83 -15.72 -5.34
CA MET A 182 -4.64 -16.19 -6.72
C MET A 182 -3.30 -16.92 -6.88
N HIS A 183 -2.20 -16.35 -6.37
CA HIS A 183 -0.89 -17.00 -6.45
C HIS A 183 -0.83 -18.31 -5.66
N ALA A 184 -1.36 -18.35 -4.42
CA ALA A 184 -1.35 -19.54 -3.56
C ALA A 184 -2.18 -20.71 -4.12
N TYR A 185 -3.15 -20.43 -5.00
CA TYR A 185 -4.02 -21.42 -5.63
C TYR A 185 -3.71 -21.68 -7.11
N ALA A 186 -2.75 -20.96 -7.72
CA ALA A 186 -2.46 -21.03 -9.17
C ALA A 186 -2.01 -22.42 -9.67
N HIS A 187 -1.46 -23.28 -8.81
CA HIS A 187 -0.85 -24.56 -9.21
C HIS A 187 -1.42 -25.77 -8.46
N ARG A 188 -2.70 -25.75 -8.06
CA ARG A 188 -3.30 -26.84 -7.28
C ARG A 188 -3.81 -28.05 -8.09
N GLY A 189 -3.43 -28.20 -9.36
CA GLY A 189 -3.69 -29.42 -10.15
C GLY A 189 -5.19 -29.73 -10.32
N ASP A 190 -5.57 -31.00 -10.12
CA ASP A 190 -6.94 -31.53 -10.27
C ASP A 190 -7.90 -31.18 -9.11
N VAL A 191 -7.45 -30.39 -8.13
CA VAL A 191 -8.30 -29.92 -7.03
C VAL A 191 -9.04 -28.66 -7.49
N PRO A 192 -10.37 -28.54 -7.28
CA PRO A 192 -11.11 -27.32 -7.55
C PRO A 192 -10.37 -26.11 -6.98
N ASN A 193 -10.19 -25.08 -7.80
CA ASN A 193 -9.56 -23.84 -7.34
C ASN A 193 -10.52 -23.13 -6.39
N LEU A 194 -10.45 -23.47 -5.10
CA LEU A 194 -11.34 -22.95 -4.07
C LEU A 194 -11.33 -21.42 -3.99
N TRP A 195 -10.23 -20.78 -4.40
CA TRP A 195 -10.19 -19.32 -4.51
C TRP A 195 -11.11 -18.81 -5.63
N GLN A 196 -11.08 -19.42 -6.81
CA GLN A 196 -12.00 -19.05 -7.90
C GLN A 196 -13.46 -19.29 -7.56
N GLU A 197 -13.78 -20.34 -6.79
CA GLU A 197 -15.14 -20.58 -6.30
C GLU A 197 -15.55 -19.55 -5.26
N PHE A 198 -14.67 -19.26 -4.29
CA PHE A 198 -14.90 -18.27 -3.25
C PHE A 198 -15.17 -16.88 -3.83
N SER A 199 -14.43 -16.49 -4.88
CA SER A 199 -14.51 -15.14 -5.45
C SER A 199 -15.63 -14.93 -6.48
N ARG A 200 -16.52 -15.91 -6.69
CA ARG A 200 -17.64 -15.78 -7.64
C ARG A 200 -18.66 -14.76 -7.16
N TYR A 201 -19.23 -14.03 -8.12
CA TYR A 201 -20.31 -13.08 -7.95
C TYR A 201 -21.26 -13.17 -9.15
N ASP A 202 -22.52 -12.77 -8.97
CA ASP A 202 -23.62 -13.13 -9.88
C ASP A 202 -23.41 -12.67 -11.32
N GLN A 203 -22.76 -11.52 -11.55
CA GLN A 203 -22.51 -11.02 -12.92
C GLN A 203 -21.58 -11.92 -13.75
N THR A 204 -20.67 -12.67 -13.10
CA THR A 204 -19.73 -13.57 -13.80
C THR A 204 -20.06 -15.04 -13.58
N SER A 205 -20.87 -15.36 -12.57
CA SER A 205 -21.28 -16.72 -12.23
C SER A 205 -22.75 -16.74 -11.76
N PRO A 206 -23.73 -16.47 -12.65
CA PRO A 206 -25.14 -16.40 -12.28
C PRO A 206 -25.64 -17.67 -11.59
N GLY A 207 -26.27 -17.52 -10.42
CA GLY A 207 -26.76 -18.66 -9.63
C GLY A 207 -25.67 -19.53 -8.97
N ALA A 208 -24.40 -19.11 -9.08
CA ALA A 208 -23.25 -19.75 -8.45
C ALA A 208 -22.34 -18.74 -7.73
N ALA A 209 -22.89 -17.57 -7.37
CA ALA A 209 -22.23 -16.57 -6.55
C ALA A 209 -21.84 -17.13 -5.18
N ALA A 210 -20.70 -16.66 -4.65
CA ALA A 210 -20.16 -17.08 -3.37
C ALA A 210 -19.94 -15.86 -2.47
N CYS A 211 -18.68 -15.45 -2.20
CA CYS A 211 -18.36 -14.27 -1.38
C CYS A 211 -18.03 -13.04 -2.23
N GLY A 212 -17.79 -13.20 -3.52
CA GLY A 212 -17.40 -12.10 -4.41
C GLY A 212 -15.96 -11.64 -4.23
N ASN A 213 -15.69 -10.40 -4.62
CA ASN A 213 -14.38 -9.78 -4.54
C ASN A 213 -14.52 -8.34 -3.99
N VAL A 214 -13.41 -7.63 -3.87
CA VAL A 214 -13.38 -6.30 -3.25
C VAL A 214 -14.25 -5.26 -3.97
N HIS A 215 -14.48 -5.43 -5.28
CA HIS A 215 -15.34 -4.54 -6.05
C HIS A 215 -16.81 -5.01 -6.12
N TYR A 216 -17.04 -6.32 -6.05
CA TYR A 216 -18.34 -6.93 -6.32
C TYR A 216 -18.74 -7.88 -5.19
N ALA A 217 -19.78 -7.48 -4.45
CA ALA A 217 -20.49 -8.37 -3.56
C ALA A 217 -21.12 -9.55 -4.33
N PRO A 218 -21.49 -10.65 -3.65
CA PRO A 218 -22.07 -11.86 -4.24
C PRO A 218 -23.22 -11.59 -5.22
#